data_AF-A0A2I8DMG4-F1
#
_entry.id   AF-A0A2I8DMG4-F1
#
_cell.length_a   1.000
_cell.length_b   1.000
_cell.length_c   1.000
_cell.angle_alpha   90.00
_cell.angle_beta   90.00
_cell.angle_gamma   90.00
#
_symmetry.space_group_name_H-M   'P 1'
#
loop_
_entity.id
_entity.type
_entity.pdbx_description
1 polymer ?
#
loop_
_entity_poly.entity_id
_entity_poly.type
_entity_poly.pdbx_seq_one_letter_code
_entity_poly.pdbx_strand_id
1 'polypeptide(L)'
;MKDLIIKLPARAKSAIVGLWLGGCLLLAVFPPFYLAAGGQRALVLGMPLAIAYWLIDAVLLVAGIALLMRVERLRGEFGDELDNEHS
;
A
#
# COMPACT_ATOMS: atom_id res chain seq x y z
N MET A 1 -20.44 8.78 -0.60
CA MET A 1 -19.09 8.27 -0.24
C MET A 1 -18.00 9.33 -0.37
N LYS A 2 -18.03 10.20 -1.40
CA LYS A 2 -17.06 11.30 -1.56
C LYS A 2 -17.03 12.27 -0.37
N ASP A 3 -18.18 12.60 0.22
CA ASP A 3 -18.27 13.50 1.37
C ASP A 3 -17.55 13.01 2.62
N LEU A 4 -17.48 11.68 2.81
CA LEU A 4 -16.78 11.07 3.95
C LEU A 4 -15.26 11.20 3.82
N ILE A 5 -14.76 11.09 2.58
CA ILE A 5 -13.33 11.22 2.26
C ILE A 5 -12.88 12.68 2.42
N ILE A 6 -13.74 13.63 2.00
CA ILE A 6 -13.46 15.07 2.09
C ILE A 6 -13.48 15.56 3.54
N LYS A 7 -14.44 15.09 4.34
CA LYS A 7 -14.60 15.50 5.75
C LYS A 7 -13.72 14.71 6.73
N LEU A 8 -12.90 13.78 6.25
CA LEU A 8 -12.05 12.97 7.12
C LEU A 8 -10.97 13.85 7.78
N PRO A 9 -10.83 13.85 9.11
CA PRO A 9 -9.80 14.65 9.77
C PRO A 9 -8.39 14.14 9.40
N ALA A 10 -7.44 15.06 9.27
CA ALA A 10 -6.07 14.75 8.83
C ALA A 10 -5.39 13.66 9.68
N ARG A 11 -5.69 13.61 10.99
CA ARG A 11 -5.20 12.56 11.91
C ARG A 11 -5.76 11.17 11.61
N ALA A 12 -7.02 11.07 11.17
CA ALA A 12 -7.61 9.79 10.80
C ALA A 12 -7.02 9.30 9.47
N LYS A 13 -6.80 10.20 8.51
CA LYS A 13 -6.10 9.90 7.25
C LYS A 13 -4.70 9.34 7.53
N SER A 14 -3.89 10.05 8.33
CA SER A 14 -2.53 9.59 8.64
C SER A 14 -2.50 8.30 9.44
N ALA A 15 -3.44 8.08 10.35
CA ALA A 15 -3.56 6.82 11.08
C ALA A 15 -3.92 5.64 10.17
N ILE A 16 -4.86 5.81 9.24
CA ILE A 16 -5.26 4.76 8.28
C ILE A 16 -4.08 4.40 7.37
N VAL A 17 -3.39 5.42 6.84
CA VAL A 17 -2.21 5.22 5.99
C VAL A 17 -1.08 4.56 6.77
N GLY A 18 -0.81 5.02 7.99
CA GLY A 18 0.20 4.44 8.86
C GLY A 18 -0.10 2.99 9.20
N LEU A 19 -1.37 2.66 9.46
CA LEU A 19 -1.80 1.28 9.72
C LEU A 19 -1.66 0.40 8.47
N TRP A 20 -2.03 0.92 7.29
CA TRP A 20 -1.87 0.21 6.01
C TRP A 20 -0.40 -0.09 5.71
N LEU A 21 0.46 0.94 5.76
CA LEU A 21 1.89 0.80 5.52
C LEU A 21 2.57 -0.06 6.59
N GLY A 22 2.19 0.10 7.86
CA GLY A 22 2.66 -0.75 8.95
C GLY A 22 2.26 -2.21 8.75
N GLY A 23 1.05 -2.46 8.25
CA GLY A 23 0.59 -3.81 7.87
C GLY A 23 1.42 -4.42 6.74
N CYS A 24 1.66 -3.66 5.67
CA CYS A 24 2.54 -4.10 4.58
C CYS A 24 3.97 -4.37 5.09
N LEU A 25 4.50 -3.51 5.96
CA LEU A 25 5.83 -3.73 6.55
C LEU A 25 5.90 -5.02 7.39
N LEU A 26 4.86 -5.30 8.19
CA LEU A 26 4.80 -6.53 8.96
C LEU A 26 4.72 -7.77 8.06
N LEU A 27 3.97 -7.69 6.96
CA LEU A 27 3.93 -8.73 5.93
C LEU A 27 5.32 -8.93 5.29
N ALA A 28 5.99 -7.84 4.89
CA ALA A 28 7.32 -7.90 4.33
C ALA A 28 8.37 -8.53 5.27
N VAL A 29 8.32 -8.22 6.58
CA VAL A 29 9.32 -8.66 7.56
C VAL A 29 9.08 -10.11 8.04
N PHE A 30 7.83 -10.51 8.23
CA PHE A 30 7.47 -11.85 8.68
C PHE A 30 6.54 -12.50 7.66
N PRO A 31 7.07 -13.14 6.61
CA PRO A 31 6.24 -13.92 5.70
C PRO A 31 5.86 -15.26 6.34
N PRO A 32 4.65 -15.43 6.92
CA PRO A 32 4.24 -16.72 7.50
C PRO A 32 4.22 -17.83 6.45
N PHE A 33 3.93 -17.48 5.19
CA PHE A 33 3.84 -18.42 4.08
C PHE A 33 5.18 -18.95 3.59
N TYR A 34 6.27 -18.17 3.73
CA TYR A 34 7.61 -18.64 3.39
C TYR A 34 8.09 -19.70 4.38
N LEU A 35 7.86 -19.46 5.68
CA LEU A 35 8.29 -20.35 6.76
C LEU A 35 7.44 -21.63 6.86
N ALA A 36 6.16 -21.58 6.44
CA ALA A 36 5.29 -22.74 6.39
C ALA A 36 5.77 -23.83 5.40
N ALA A 37 6.72 -23.50 4.53
CA ALA A 37 7.26 -24.39 3.50
C ALA A 37 8.55 -25.13 3.96
N GLY A 38 8.75 -25.43 5.23
CA GLY A 38 10.03 -26.00 5.74
C GLY A 38 10.39 -27.45 5.33
N GLY A 39 9.76 -28.08 4.34
CA GLY A 39 9.99 -29.51 3.97
C GLY A 39 10.40 -29.75 2.51
N GLN A 40 10.93 -30.92 2.15
CA GLN A 40 11.47 -31.25 0.80
C GLN A 40 10.56 -30.92 -0.40
N ARG A 41 9.24 -30.87 -0.23
CA ARG A 41 8.27 -30.44 -1.28
C ARG A 41 8.27 -28.93 -1.56
N ALA A 42 8.94 -28.14 -0.73
CA ALA A 42 8.99 -26.70 -0.83
C ALA A 42 10.07 -26.15 -1.75
N LEU A 43 11.02 -26.97 -2.22
CA LEU A 43 11.99 -26.47 -3.20
C LEU A 43 11.31 -26.10 -4.54
N VAL A 44 10.23 -26.81 -4.91
CA VAL A 44 9.53 -26.58 -6.19
C VAL A 44 8.44 -25.53 -6.04
N LEU A 45 7.66 -25.53 -4.96
CA LEU A 45 6.59 -24.54 -4.75
C LEU A 45 6.96 -23.36 -3.84
N GLY A 46 7.92 -23.50 -2.93
CA GLY A 46 8.26 -22.46 -1.95
C GLY A 46 8.88 -21.21 -2.59
N MET A 47 9.75 -21.38 -3.58
CA MET A 47 10.37 -20.25 -4.29
C MET A 47 9.35 -19.47 -5.15
N PRO A 48 8.50 -20.11 -5.99
CA PRO A 48 7.41 -19.41 -6.67
C PRO A 48 6.42 -18.73 -5.72
N LEU A 49 6.06 -19.38 -4.60
CA LEU A 49 5.13 -18.82 -3.62
C LEU A 49 5.71 -17.58 -2.93
N ALA A 50 7.00 -17.62 -2.58
CA ALA A 50 7.70 -16.49 -2.00
C ALA A 50 7.75 -15.29 -2.95
N ILE A 51 8.02 -15.53 -4.24
CA ILE A 51 8.02 -14.49 -5.27
C ILE A 51 6.61 -13.89 -5.43
N ALA A 52 5.59 -14.73 -5.53
CA ALA A 52 4.20 -14.26 -5.64
C ALA A 52 3.79 -13.43 -4.41
N TYR A 53 4.19 -13.85 -3.21
CA TYR A 53 3.95 -13.11 -1.97
C TYR A 53 4.58 -11.70 -2.00
N TRP A 54 5.86 -11.60 -2.36
CA TRP A 54 6.55 -10.32 -2.48
C TRP A 54 5.92 -9.40 -3.54
N LEU A 55 5.47 -9.97 -4.66
CA LEU A 55 4.77 -9.20 -5.69
C LEU A 55 3.43 -8.65 -5.19
N ILE A 56 2.67 -9.46 -4.45
CA ILE A 56 1.40 -9.02 -3.84
C ILE A 56 1.66 -7.89 -2.85
N ASP A 57 2.67 -8.04 -1.99
CA ASP A 57 3.03 -7.02 -1.00
C ASP A 57 3.48 -5.69 -1.67
N ALA A 58 4.31 -5.78 -2.72
CA ALA A 58 4.70 -4.63 -3.52
C ALA A 58 3.49 -3.94 -4.18
N VAL A 59 2.54 -4.71 -4.71
CA VAL A 59 1.30 -4.16 -5.28
C VAL A 59 0.44 -3.49 -4.23
N LEU A 60 0.31 -4.08 -3.03
CA LEU A 60 -0.41 -3.47 -1.90
C LEU A 60 0.21 -2.14 -1.48
N LEU A 61 1.54 -2.08 -1.44
CA LEU A 61 2.28 -0.87 -1.11
C LEU A 61 2.02 0.23 -2.14
N VAL A 62 2.19 -0.08 -3.43
CA VAL A 62 1.95 0.87 -4.53
C VAL A 62 0.48 1.33 -4.56
N ALA A 63 -0.46 0.42 -4.37
CA ALA A 63 -1.88 0.73 -4.33
C ALA A 63 -2.22 1.65 -3.15
N GLY A 64 -1.63 1.42 -1.97
CA GLY A 64 -1.80 2.28 -0.79
C GLY A 64 -1.32 3.71 -1.03
N ILE A 65 -0.14 3.86 -1.63
CA ILE A 65 0.42 5.18 -1.99
C ILE A 65 -0.42 5.86 -3.08
N ALA A 66 -0.84 5.12 -4.10
CA ALA A 66 -1.69 5.65 -5.17
C ALA A 66 -3.05 6.15 -4.65
N LEU A 67 -3.65 5.41 -3.70
CA LEU A 67 -4.88 5.82 -3.04
C LEU A 67 -4.68 7.11 -2.22
N LEU A 68 -3.57 7.21 -1.49
CA LEU A 68 -3.21 8.41 -0.73
C LEU A 68 -3.12 9.64 -1.65
N MET A 69 -2.35 9.54 -2.74
CA MET A 69 -2.23 10.61 -3.72
C MET A 69 -3.58 11.00 -4.32
N ARG A 70 -4.47 10.03 -4.55
CA ARG A 70 -5.80 10.30 -5.09
C ARG A 70 -6.70 11.00 -4.07
N VAL A 71 -6.63 10.62 -2.80
CA VAL A 71 -7.35 11.30 -1.70
C VAL A 71 -6.86 12.73 -1.53
N GLU A 72 -5.55 12.96 -1.63
CA GLU A 72 -4.94 14.29 -1.53
C GLU A 72 -5.36 15.20 -2.68
N ARG A 73 -5.34 14.69 -3.92
CA ARG A 73 -5.87 15.42 -5.09
C ARG A 73 -7.34 15.79 -4.92
N LEU A 74 -8.18 14.88 -4.40
CA LEU A 74 -9.60 15.15 -4.18
C LEU A 74 -9.87 16.19 -3.08
N ARG A 75 -8.96 16.34 -2.12
CA ARG A 75 -9.07 17.35 -1.04
C ARG A 75 -8.54 18.72 -1.47
N GLY A 76 -7.96 18.85 -2.66
CA GLY A 76 -7.37 20.11 -3.14
C GLY A 76 -6.15 20.55 -2.34
N GLU A 77 -5.49 19.64 -1.61
CA GLU A 77 -4.24 19.93 -0.87
C GLU A 77 -3.05 20.14 -1.82
N PHE A 78 -3.13 19.59 -3.04
CA PHE A 78 -2.30 20.00 -4.16
C PHE A 78 -3.06 21.09 -4.90
N GLY A 79 -2.70 22.35 -4.64
CA GLY A 79 -3.15 23.46 -5.47
C GLY A 79 -2.72 23.25 -6.92
N ASP A 80 -3.35 23.98 -7.83
CA ASP A 80 -3.13 24.03 -9.28
C ASP A 80 -1.70 24.50 -9.69
N GLU A 81 -0.65 24.03 -9.01
CA GLU A 81 0.75 24.33 -9.36
C GLU A 81 1.23 23.51 -10.56
N LEU A 82 0.51 22.46 -10.97
CA LEU A 82 0.86 21.67 -12.16
C LEU A 82 0.22 22.17 -13.46
N ASP A 83 -0.78 23.06 -13.40
CA ASP A 83 -1.47 23.61 -14.59
C ASP A 83 -0.90 24.97 -15.04
N ASN A 84 -0.06 25.63 -14.24
CA ASN A 84 0.51 26.96 -14.55
C ASN A 84 1.93 26.94 -15.14
N GLU A 85 2.58 25.78 -15.32
CA GLU A 85 3.93 25.70 -15.92
C GLU A 85 3.91 25.47 -17.45
N HIS A 86 2.72 25.44 -18.06
CA HIS A 86 2.54 25.23 -19.50
C HIS A 86 1.65 26.28 -20.19
N SER A 87 1.49 27.48 -19.60
CA SER A 87 0.80 28.60 -20.25
C SER A 87 1.72 29.76 -20.62
#